data_AF-A0A1U7NXY0-F1
#
_entry.id   AF-A0A1U7NXY0-F1
#
_cell.length_a   1.000
_cell.length_b   1.000
_cell.length_c   1.000
_cell.angle_alpha   90.00
_cell.angle_beta   90.00
_cell.angle_gamma   90.00
#
_symmetry.space_group_name_H-M   'P 1'
#
loop_
_entity.id
_entity.type
_entity.pdbx_description
1 polymer ?
#
loop_
_entity_poly.entity_id
_entity_poly.type
_entity_poly.pdbx_seq_one_letter_code
_entity_poly.pdbx_strand_id
1 'polypeptide(L)'
;MFPSVIPMPCPVTPQPVHPAELLRRICVRPPYFALEHLHLDGQDLLAEVQAELPQSAELGPIQGAELSRHAAIAGLCVAALAQPDDQRRYYLAQRARYRGFVGDAPYGSRVTLRATLLGLTRREATARIQAVAGGQPLAEVEVQYTILTDNAFARLFRSRERPEFVAQTLDRMPLLPEGHVSHSGDTWRRHISEVPAAACAGHFERYPAMPVAILMGQLSQLAGLSLGEGQPFWIPQATVETQDFCWAGESVTFEAQATAAQEPLHHFACRAVASDRTVGQTQLTLQRRVSFE
;
A
#
# COMPACT_ATOMS: atom_id res chain seq x y z
N MET A 1 -10.22 16.59 56.11
CA MET A 1 -9.92 16.59 54.67
C MET A 1 -9.20 15.30 54.34
N PHE A 2 -9.92 14.31 53.81
CA PHE A 2 -9.29 13.11 53.26
C PHE A 2 -8.87 13.41 51.81
N PRO A 3 -7.65 13.04 51.39
CA PRO A 3 -7.22 13.25 50.02
C PRO A 3 -8.08 12.39 49.09
N SER A 4 -8.69 13.03 48.10
CA SER A 4 -9.41 12.36 47.03
C SER A 4 -8.40 11.55 46.21
N VAL A 5 -8.49 10.22 46.33
CA VAL A 5 -7.71 9.30 45.49
C VAL A 5 -8.36 9.34 44.12
N ILE A 6 -7.68 9.95 43.15
CA ILE A 6 -8.07 9.91 41.75
C ILE A 6 -7.93 8.43 41.31
N PRO A 7 -9.01 7.76 40.88
CA PRO A 7 -8.91 6.39 40.41
C PRO A 7 -8.00 6.37 39.18
N MET A 8 -6.93 5.59 39.25
CA MET A 8 -6.12 5.29 38.06
C MET A 8 -7.04 4.64 37.01
N PRO A 9 -7.01 5.09 35.75
CA PRO A 9 -7.78 4.43 34.70
C PRO A 9 -7.34 2.97 34.63
N CYS A 10 -8.31 2.06 34.71
CA CYS A 10 -8.07 0.64 34.47
C CYS A 10 -7.38 0.47 33.11
N PRO A 11 -6.36 -0.40 33.00
CA PRO A 11 -5.77 -0.71 31.71
C PRO A 11 -6.87 -1.28 30.81
N VAL A 12 -7.18 -0.56 29.72
CA VAL A 12 -8.09 -1.04 28.69
C VAL A 12 -7.44 -2.28 28.08
N THR A 13 -8.05 -3.43 28.28
CA THR A 13 -7.53 -4.67 27.69
C THR A 13 -7.71 -4.59 26.18
N PRO A 14 -6.70 -4.93 25.37
CA PRO A 14 -6.82 -4.91 23.91
C PRO A 14 -8.01 -5.77 23.46
N GLN A 15 -8.88 -5.22 22.61
CA GLN A 15 -10.05 -5.93 22.11
C GLN A 15 -9.69 -6.67 20.82
N PRO A 16 -9.80 -8.01 20.75
CA PRO A 16 -9.51 -8.74 19.53
C PRO A 16 -10.49 -8.35 18.41
N VAL A 17 -9.98 -8.25 17.18
CA VAL A 17 -10.79 -8.00 15.99
C VAL A 17 -10.75 -9.24 15.10
N HIS A 18 -11.92 -9.80 14.78
CA HIS A 18 -12.00 -10.96 13.91
C HIS A 18 -11.87 -10.54 12.43
N PRO A 19 -10.89 -11.08 11.67
CA PRO A 19 -10.69 -10.73 10.26
C PRO A 19 -11.96 -10.92 9.41
N ALA A 20 -12.74 -11.98 9.69
CA ALA A 20 -13.96 -12.28 8.96
C ALA A 20 -15.02 -11.17 9.03
N GLU A 21 -15.06 -10.44 10.15
CA GLU A 21 -15.99 -9.31 10.31
C GLU A 21 -15.53 -8.10 9.49
N LEU A 22 -14.25 -7.76 9.56
CA LEU A 22 -13.65 -6.70 8.75
C LEU A 22 -13.83 -6.94 7.26
N LEU A 23 -13.55 -8.17 6.81
CA LEU A 23 -13.66 -8.55 5.41
C LEU A 23 -15.09 -8.36 4.87
N ARG A 24 -16.14 -8.46 5.70
CA ARG A 24 -17.52 -8.15 5.25
C ARG A 24 -17.73 -6.66 4.98
N ARG A 25 -17.01 -5.78 5.69
CA ARG A 25 -17.15 -4.31 5.60
C ARG A 25 -16.27 -3.68 4.52
N ILE A 26 -15.22 -4.37 4.08
CA ILE A 26 -14.25 -3.88 3.10
C ILE A 26 -14.27 -4.74 1.83
N CYS A 27 -13.66 -4.28 0.74
CA CYS A 27 -13.66 -5.02 -0.53
C CYS A 27 -12.40 -5.86 -0.78
N VAL A 28 -11.33 -5.61 -0.04
CA VAL A 28 -10.06 -6.33 -0.17
C VAL A 28 -10.17 -7.74 0.43
N ARG A 29 -9.59 -8.72 -0.23
CA ARG A 29 -9.55 -10.15 0.14
C ARG A 29 -8.10 -10.66 0.02
N PRO A 30 -7.81 -11.86 0.54
CA PRO A 30 -6.63 -12.60 0.13
C PRO A 30 -6.51 -12.65 -1.41
N PRO A 31 -5.29 -12.58 -1.97
CA PRO A 31 -3.99 -12.55 -1.28
C PRO A 31 -3.54 -11.15 -0.81
N TYR A 32 -4.32 -10.09 -1.02
CA TYR A 32 -3.87 -8.74 -0.61
C TYR A 32 -4.11 -8.46 0.87
N PHE A 33 -5.21 -8.97 1.42
CA PHE A 33 -5.44 -8.94 2.86
C PHE A 33 -4.61 -10.04 3.53
N ALA A 34 -3.50 -9.64 4.15
CA ALA A 34 -2.58 -10.52 4.88
C ALA A 34 -2.21 -9.92 6.26
N LEU A 35 -3.15 -9.20 6.88
CA LEU A 35 -2.99 -8.71 8.25
C LEU A 35 -3.22 -9.85 9.25
N GLU A 36 -2.34 -9.97 10.23
CA GLU A 36 -2.43 -10.94 11.32
C GLU A 36 -2.58 -10.26 12.69
N HIS A 37 -3.00 -11.04 13.70
CA HIS A 37 -3.08 -10.60 15.11
C HIS A 37 -3.80 -9.27 15.34
N LEU A 38 -4.92 -9.04 14.64
CA LEU A 38 -5.66 -7.78 14.70
C LEU A 38 -6.32 -7.56 16.07
N HIS A 39 -6.09 -6.39 16.64
CA HIS A 39 -6.73 -5.95 17.87
C HIS A 39 -6.85 -4.42 17.94
N LEU A 40 -7.81 -3.93 18.70
CA LEU A 40 -7.95 -2.52 19.03
C LEU A 40 -7.24 -2.21 20.36
N ASP A 41 -6.46 -1.14 20.35
CA ASP A 41 -5.88 -0.49 21.53
C ASP A 41 -6.43 0.93 21.60
N GLY A 42 -7.46 1.12 22.43
CA GLY A 42 -8.28 2.34 22.40
C GLY A 42 -9.01 2.50 21.06
N GLN A 43 -8.61 3.50 20.27
CA GLN A 43 -9.17 3.77 18.93
C GLN A 43 -8.25 3.33 17.79
N ASP A 44 -7.04 2.88 18.11
CA ASP A 44 -6.07 2.46 17.11
C ASP A 44 -6.24 0.97 16.80
N LEU A 45 -6.12 0.63 15.52
CA LEU A 45 -6.03 -0.76 15.09
C LEU A 45 -4.56 -1.17 15.05
N LEU A 46 -4.21 -2.24 15.75
CA LEU A 46 -2.93 -2.90 15.63
C LEU A 46 -3.06 -4.17 14.79
N ALA A 47 -2.03 -4.45 14.01
CA ALA A 47 -1.89 -5.67 13.23
C ALA A 47 -0.41 -6.03 13.04
N GLU A 48 -0.13 -7.27 12.66
CA GLU A 48 1.19 -7.74 12.29
C GLU A 48 1.22 -8.17 10.83
N VAL A 49 2.37 -7.96 10.17
CA VAL A 49 2.64 -8.41 8.80
C VAL A 49 4.08 -8.88 8.66
N GLN A 50 4.36 -9.58 7.57
CA GLN A 50 5.69 -9.98 7.12
C GLN A 50 5.77 -9.84 5.60
N ALA A 51 6.99 -9.78 5.06
CA ALA A 51 7.20 -9.75 3.61
C ALA A 51 6.72 -11.07 2.96
N GLU A 52 5.86 -10.96 1.96
CA GLU A 52 5.36 -12.06 1.13
C GLU A 52 6.09 -12.12 -0.22
N LEU A 53 6.66 -10.99 -0.67
CA LEU A 53 7.44 -10.90 -1.89
C LEU A 53 8.89 -11.35 -1.70
N PRO A 54 9.57 -11.80 -2.78
CA PRO A 54 11.01 -12.01 -2.75
C PRO A 54 11.78 -10.70 -2.48
N GLN A 55 12.91 -10.81 -1.78
CA GLN A 55 13.79 -9.67 -1.53
C GLN A 55 14.31 -9.10 -2.87
N SER A 56 14.34 -7.77 -2.96
CA SER A 56 14.94 -7.04 -4.10
C SER A 56 16.14 -6.22 -3.60
N ALA A 57 16.62 -5.28 -4.42
CA ALA A 57 17.65 -4.34 -4.00
C ALA A 57 17.14 -3.31 -2.96
N GLU A 58 15.83 -3.18 -2.77
CA GLU A 58 15.29 -2.35 -1.69
C GLU A 58 15.62 -2.96 -0.32
N LEU A 59 16.24 -2.15 0.53
CA LEU A 59 16.66 -2.49 1.89
C LEU A 59 15.51 -2.32 2.88
N GLY A 60 15.47 -3.23 3.85
CA GLY A 60 14.54 -3.21 4.97
C GLY A 60 13.93 -4.58 5.24
N PRO A 61 13.09 -4.69 6.27
CA PRO A 61 12.40 -5.93 6.60
C PRO A 61 11.28 -6.30 5.60
N ILE A 62 10.81 -5.34 4.83
CA ILE A 62 9.74 -5.45 3.82
C ILE A 62 9.91 -4.31 2.81
N GLN A 63 9.56 -4.53 1.55
CA GLN A 63 9.64 -3.50 0.51
C GLN A 63 8.59 -2.41 0.74
N GLY A 64 8.91 -1.15 0.45
CA GLY A 64 8.07 0.01 0.76
C GLY A 64 6.71 -0.01 0.07
N ALA A 65 6.64 -0.52 -1.17
CA ALA A 65 5.36 -0.71 -1.88
C ALA A 65 4.49 -1.79 -1.21
N GLU A 66 5.12 -2.87 -0.71
CA GLU A 66 4.45 -3.94 0.00
C GLU A 66 4.00 -3.50 1.40
N LEU A 67 4.86 -2.79 2.14
CA LEU A 67 4.52 -2.15 3.40
C LEU A 67 3.35 -1.19 3.24
N SER A 68 3.38 -0.36 2.19
CA SER A 68 2.30 0.59 1.88
C SER A 68 0.97 -0.10 1.58
N ARG A 69 0.98 -1.30 0.96
CA ARG A 69 -0.22 -2.12 0.80
C ARG A 69 -0.82 -2.47 2.16
N HIS A 70 -0.03 -3.06 3.04
CA HIS A 70 -0.50 -3.49 4.35
C HIS A 70 -0.96 -2.29 5.20
N ALA A 71 -0.21 -1.20 5.16
CA ALA A 71 -0.56 0.04 5.84
C ALA A 71 -1.89 0.61 5.31
N ALA A 72 -2.09 0.65 4.00
CA ALA A 72 -3.35 1.10 3.41
C ALA A 72 -4.53 0.19 3.81
N ILE A 73 -4.31 -1.12 3.87
CA ILE A 73 -5.34 -2.06 4.33
C ILE A 73 -5.65 -1.86 5.82
N ALA A 74 -4.65 -1.65 6.67
CA ALA A 74 -4.86 -1.33 8.09
C ALA A 74 -5.63 -0.01 8.25
N GLY A 75 -5.28 1.01 7.46
CA GLY A 75 -5.95 2.31 7.44
C GLY A 75 -7.42 2.24 7.04
N LEU A 76 -7.77 1.49 6.00
CA LEU A 76 -9.17 1.30 5.63
C LEU A 76 -9.91 0.39 6.63
N CYS A 77 -9.23 -0.52 7.32
CA CYS A 77 -9.85 -1.33 8.39
C CYS A 77 -10.26 -0.48 9.58
N VAL A 78 -9.38 0.40 10.07
CA VAL A 78 -9.75 1.32 11.17
C VAL A 78 -10.87 2.27 10.74
N ALA A 79 -10.87 2.74 9.49
CA ALA A 79 -11.97 3.54 8.95
C ALA A 79 -13.29 2.76 8.89
N ALA A 80 -13.25 1.47 8.52
CA ALA A 80 -14.44 0.61 8.45
C ALA A 80 -15.00 0.27 9.83
N LEU A 81 -14.15 0.08 10.85
CA LEU A 81 -14.56 -0.14 12.24
C LEU A 81 -15.20 1.11 12.85
N ALA A 82 -14.77 2.30 12.42
CA ALA A 82 -15.32 3.57 12.89
C ALA A 82 -16.63 3.97 12.18
N GLN A 83 -17.08 3.23 11.17
CA GLN A 83 -18.39 3.47 10.56
C GLN A 83 -19.51 3.14 11.57
N PRO A 84 -20.63 3.88 11.53
CA PRO A 84 -21.76 3.62 12.44
C PRO A 84 -22.58 2.37 12.08
N ASP A 85 -22.23 1.70 10.99
CA ASP A 85 -22.93 0.53 10.48
C ASP A 85 -21.95 -0.50 9.90
N ASP A 86 -22.47 -1.67 9.56
CA ASP A 86 -21.69 -2.80 9.07
C ASP A 86 -21.72 -2.91 7.53
N GLN A 87 -22.12 -1.85 6.82
CA GLN A 87 -22.24 -1.88 5.37
C GLN A 87 -20.87 -1.99 4.70
N ARG A 88 -20.80 -2.83 3.67
CA ARG A 88 -19.65 -2.92 2.77
C ARG A 88 -19.43 -1.59 2.05
N ARG A 89 -18.18 -1.15 1.98
CA ARG A 89 -17.75 0.05 1.28
C ARG A 89 -16.45 -0.18 0.51
N TYR A 90 -16.28 0.60 -0.55
CA TYR A 90 -15.05 0.70 -1.31
C TYR A 90 -14.26 1.89 -0.80
N TYR A 91 -13.05 1.64 -0.31
CA TYR A 91 -12.11 2.65 0.15
C TYR A 91 -11.03 2.80 -0.92
N LEU A 92 -11.16 3.82 -1.76
CA LEU A 92 -10.24 4.07 -2.86
C LEU A 92 -9.13 4.98 -2.36
N ALA A 93 -7.92 4.45 -2.15
CA ALA A 93 -6.76 5.27 -1.85
C ALA A 93 -6.52 6.25 -3.01
N GLN A 94 -6.63 7.55 -2.76
CA GLN A 94 -6.46 8.64 -3.72
C GLN A 94 -5.08 9.27 -3.61
N ARG A 95 -4.64 9.47 -2.38
CA ARG A 95 -3.34 10.05 -2.06
C ARG A 95 -2.69 9.28 -0.93
N ALA A 96 -1.38 9.12 -1.01
CA ALA A 96 -0.59 8.62 0.10
C ALA A 96 0.71 9.40 0.26
N ARG A 97 1.15 9.54 1.50
CA ARG A 97 2.48 10.03 1.86
C ARG A 97 3.19 8.94 2.63
N TYR A 98 4.41 8.65 2.22
CA TYR A 98 5.27 7.67 2.83
C TYR A 98 6.52 8.37 3.34
N ARG A 99 6.90 8.08 4.57
CA ARG A 99 8.18 8.44 5.16
C ARG A 99 8.84 7.19 5.69
N GLY A 100 9.99 6.82 5.13
CA GLY A 100 10.78 5.70 5.61
C GLY A 100 11.81 6.14 6.64
N PHE A 101 12.25 5.20 7.46
CA PHE A 101 13.37 5.35 8.37
C PHE A 101 14.33 4.18 8.15
N VAL A 102 15.63 4.47 8.25
CA VAL A 102 16.66 3.43 8.18
C VAL A 102 16.54 2.55 9.42
N GLY A 103 16.58 1.24 9.22
CA GLY A 103 16.60 0.27 10.31
C GLY A 103 17.37 -0.98 9.92
N ASP A 104 17.88 -1.69 10.92
CA ASP A 104 18.73 -2.87 10.74
C ASP A 104 17.96 -4.20 10.77
N ALA A 105 16.63 -4.14 10.83
CA ALA A 105 15.79 -5.33 10.85
C ALA A 105 15.98 -6.15 9.55
N PRO A 106 16.33 -7.45 9.63
CA PRO A 106 16.52 -8.29 8.46
C PRO A 106 15.27 -8.39 7.59
N TYR A 107 15.46 -8.65 6.30
CA TYR A 107 14.35 -8.95 5.38
C TYR A 107 13.49 -10.10 5.90
N GLY A 108 12.17 -9.96 5.82
CA GLY A 108 11.21 -10.93 6.35
C GLY A 108 10.93 -10.80 7.85
N SER A 109 11.58 -9.86 8.55
CA SER A 109 11.23 -9.57 9.95
C SER A 109 9.77 -9.15 10.07
N ARG A 110 9.15 -9.54 11.18
CA ARG A 110 7.78 -9.12 11.50
C ARG A 110 7.70 -7.63 11.73
N VAL A 111 6.68 -7.01 11.13
CA VAL A 111 6.38 -5.60 11.24
C VAL A 111 5.04 -5.44 11.95
N THR A 112 5.04 -4.64 13.01
CA THR A 112 3.81 -4.21 13.69
C THR A 112 3.33 -2.92 13.04
N LEU A 113 2.04 -2.89 12.69
CA LEU A 113 1.34 -1.73 12.18
C LEU A 113 0.41 -1.19 13.28
N ARG A 114 0.45 0.12 13.51
CA ARG A 114 -0.56 0.85 14.29
C ARG A 114 -1.25 1.85 13.38
N ALA A 115 -2.54 1.64 13.11
CA ALA A 115 -3.36 2.50 12.28
C ALA A 115 -4.30 3.36 13.13
N THR A 116 -4.18 4.68 12.96
CA THR A 116 -4.97 5.71 13.63
C THR A 116 -5.82 6.43 12.59
N LEU A 117 -7.12 6.54 12.86
CA LEU A 117 -8.03 7.31 12.03
C LEU A 117 -7.90 8.80 12.38
N LEU A 118 -7.52 9.63 11.40
CA LEU A 118 -7.35 11.08 11.59
C LEU A 118 -8.63 11.85 11.29
N GLY A 119 -9.45 11.32 10.39
CA GLY A 119 -10.71 11.95 9.99
C GLY A 119 -11.60 10.98 9.22
N LEU A 120 -12.90 11.11 9.43
CA LEU A 120 -13.90 10.30 8.76
C LEU A 120 -15.14 11.14 8.45
N THR A 121 -15.59 11.04 7.20
CA THR A 121 -16.88 11.53 6.74
C THR A 121 -17.61 10.41 6.01
N ARG A 122 -18.81 10.71 5.48
CA ARG A 122 -19.53 9.75 4.63
C ARG A 122 -18.82 9.42 3.31
N ARG A 123 -17.91 10.28 2.85
CA ARG A 123 -17.30 10.19 1.51
C ARG A 123 -15.79 10.09 1.53
N GLU A 124 -15.16 10.34 2.68
CA GLU A 124 -13.71 10.40 2.79
C GLU A 124 -13.24 9.86 4.14
N ALA A 125 -12.08 9.24 4.16
CA ALA A 125 -11.35 8.91 5.37
C ALA A 125 -9.87 9.27 5.20
N THR A 126 -9.23 9.64 6.29
CA THR A 126 -7.77 9.80 6.35
C THR A 126 -7.24 8.99 7.53
N ALA A 127 -6.26 8.14 7.28
CA ALA A 127 -5.61 7.33 8.31
C ALA A 127 -4.10 7.52 8.27
N ARG A 128 -3.48 7.52 9.45
CA ARG A 128 -2.03 7.43 9.63
C ARG A 128 -1.67 6.07 10.17
N ILE A 129 -0.63 5.48 9.62
CA ILE A 129 -0.14 4.16 10.00
C ILE A 129 1.34 4.27 10.32
N GLN A 130 1.70 3.85 11.52
CA GLN A 130 3.08 3.72 11.95
C GLN A 130 3.49 2.25 11.83
N ALA A 131 4.63 2.00 11.21
CA ALA A 131 5.22 0.68 11.06
C ALA A 131 6.47 0.57 11.93
N VAL A 132 6.58 -0.51 12.70
CA VAL A 132 7.70 -0.76 13.62
C VAL A 132 8.20 -2.19 13.39
N ALA A 133 9.52 -2.36 13.35
CA ALA A 133 10.17 -3.66 13.27
C ALA A 133 11.28 -3.74 14.32
N GLY A 134 11.33 -4.81 15.11
CA GLY A 134 12.35 -4.96 16.18
C GLY A 134 12.34 -3.82 17.21
N GLY A 135 11.18 -3.19 17.44
CA GLY A 135 11.04 -2.03 18.34
C GLY A 135 11.54 -0.70 17.76
N GLN A 136 12.02 -0.67 16.51
CA GLN A 136 12.47 0.54 15.83
C GLN A 136 11.45 1.03 14.80
N PRO A 137 11.25 2.36 14.64
CA PRO A 137 10.42 2.92 13.58
C PRO A 137 10.94 2.49 12.21
N LEU A 138 10.05 1.96 11.37
CA LEU A 138 10.35 1.56 9.99
C LEU A 138 9.79 2.57 8.99
N ALA A 139 8.52 2.95 9.15
CA ALA A 139 7.89 3.92 8.27
C ALA A 139 6.67 4.58 8.93
N GLU A 140 6.29 5.72 8.39
CA GLU A 140 4.97 6.33 8.57
C GLU A 140 4.29 6.47 7.21
N VAL A 141 3.03 6.03 7.15
CA VAL A 141 2.19 6.11 5.95
C VAL A 141 0.91 6.85 6.30
N GLU A 142 0.62 7.93 5.58
CA GLU A 142 -0.67 8.62 5.66
C GLU A 142 -1.43 8.40 4.36
N VAL A 143 -2.67 7.93 4.44
CA VAL A 143 -3.48 7.60 3.27
C VAL A 143 -4.82 8.32 3.34
N GLN A 144 -5.19 8.97 2.24
CA GLN A 144 -6.50 9.56 2.03
C GLN A 144 -7.32 8.64 1.12
N TYR A 145 -8.53 8.30 1.57
CA TYR A 145 -9.46 7.43 0.86
C TYR A 145 -10.71 8.21 0.42
N THR A 146 -11.18 7.94 -0.78
CA THR A 146 -12.58 8.18 -1.15
C THR A 146 -13.40 6.94 -0.79
N ILE A 147 -14.55 7.17 -0.15
CA ILE A 147 -15.47 6.14 0.31
C ILE A 147 -16.66 6.08 -0.64
N LEU A 148 -16.88 4.91 -1.24
CA LEU A 148 -18.04 4.65 -2.09
C LEU A 148 -18.86 3.50 -1.52
N THR A 149 -20.18 3.63 -1.62
CA THR A 149 -21.10 2.49 -1.42
C THR A 149 -21.02 1.54 -2.61
N ASP A 150 -21.46 0.30 -2.41
CA ASP A 150 -21.54 -0.70 -3.49
C ASP A 150 -22.26 -0.17 -4.73
N ASN A 151 -23.43 0.47 -4.56
CA ASN A 151 -24.19 1.04 -5.67
C ASN A 151 -23.45 2.19 -6.38
N ALA A 152 -22.71 3.02 -5.64
CA ALA A 152 -21.95 4.11 -6.24
C ALA A 152 -20.77 3.57 -7.05
N PHE A 153 -20.03 2.61 -6.49
CA PHE A 153 -18.91 1.96 -7.18
C PHE A 153 -19.37 1.22 -8.45
N ALA A 154 -20.41 0.38 -8.33
CA ALA A 154 -20.96 -0.37 -9.47
C ALA A 154 -21.49 0.55 -10.58
N ARG A 155 -22.05 1.71 -10.22
CA ARG A 155 -22.48 2.70 -11.22
C ARG A 155 -21.30 3.35 -11.93
N LEU A 156 -20.25 3.72 -11.20
CA LEU A 156 -19.05 4.37 -11.77
C LEU A 156 -18.28 3.42 -12.69
N PHE A 157 -18.18 2.14 -12.33
CA PHE A 157 -17.36 1.15 -13.02
C PHE A 157 -18.17 0.09 -13.75
N ARG A 158 -19.43 0.37 -14.10
CA ARG A 158 -20.35 -0.60 -14.74
C ARG A 158 -19.75 -1.30 -15.95
N SER A 159 -19.04 -0.57 -16.82
CA SER A 159 -18.43 -1.11 -18.03
C SER A 159 -17.22 -2.02 -17.77
N ARG A 160 -16.74 -2.08 -16.52
CA ARG A 160 -15.58 -2.87 -16.09
C ARG A 160 -15.98 -4.08 -15.26
N GLU A 161 -17.26 -4.26 -14.99
CA GLU A 161 -17.77 -5.40 -14.23
C GLU A 161 -17.57 -6.70 -15.02
N ARG A 162 -17.02 -7.71 -14.33
CA ARG A 162 -16.84 -9.08 -14.79
C ARG A 162 -17.44 -10.01 -13.74
N PRO A 163 -18.73 -10.39 -13.85
CA PRO A 163 -19.42 -11.17 -12.83
C PRO A 163 -18.74 -12.49 -12.46
N GLU A 164 -18.05 -13.11 -13.40
CA GLU A 164 -17.27 -14.33 -13.25
C GLU A 164 -15.94 -14.13 -12.52
N PHE A 165 -15.48 -12.88 -12.36
CA PHE A 165 -14.24 -12.55 -11.69
C PHE A 165 -14.43 -12.54 -10.17
N VAL A 166 -14.21 -13.70 -9.57
CA VAL A 166 -14.18 -13.88 -8.12
C VAL A 166 -12.73 -13.93 -7.61
N ALA A 167 -12.55 -13.66 -6.32
CA ALA A 167 -11.24 -13.79 -5.69
C ALA A 167 -10.71 -15.23 -5.90
N GLN A 168 -9.50 -15.34 -6.46
CA GLN A 168 -8.81 -16.61 -6.55
C GLN A 168 -8.20 -16.93 -5.19
N THR A 169 -8.23 -18.20 -4.81
CA THR A 169 -7.52 -18.69 -3.61
C THR A 169 -6.03 -18.77 -3.94
N LEU A 170 -5.37 -17.61 -3.93
CA LEU A 170 -3.92 -17.51 -4.03
C LEU A 170 -3.37 -17.37 -2.61
N ASP A 171 -2.33 -18.15 -2.31
CA ASP A 171 -1.65 -18.08 -1.00
C ASP A 171 -0.82 -16.81 -0.86
N ARG A 172 -0.41 -16.20 -1.99
CA ARG A 172 0.46 -15.03 -2.04
C ARG A 172 0.08 -14.10 -3.19
N MET A 173 0.51 -12.85 -3.07
CA MET A 173 0.33 -11.87 -4.12
C MET A 173 1.06 -12.33 -5.41
N PRO A 174 0.36 -12.41 -6.54
CA PRO A 174 0.99 -12.81 -7.79
C PRO A 174 1.91 -11.69 -8.31
N LEU A 175 3.01 -12.11 -8.94
CA LEU A 175 3.93 -11.20 -9.61
C LEU A 175 3.37 -10.77 -10.96
N LEU A 176 3.66 -9.53 -11.34
CA LEU A 176 3.46 -9.10 -12.72
C LEU A 176 4.51 -9.75 -13.64
N PRO A 177 4.18 -9.97 -14.93
CA PRO A 177 5.19 -10.31 -15.94
C PRO A 177 6.29 -9.25 -15.98
N GLU A 178 7.52 -9.65 -16.30
CA GLU A 178 8.68 -8.74 -16.35
C GLU A 178 8.48 -7.57 -17.33
N GLY A 179 7.77 -7.82 -18.44
CA GLY A 179 7.54 -6.83 -19.49
C GLY A 179 8.81 -6.50 -20.28
N HIS A 180 8.72 -5.50 -21.15
CA HIS A 180 9.86 -4.96 -21.89
C HIS A 180 10.41 -3.72 -21.19
N VAL A 181 11.68 -3.76 -20.78
CA VAL A 181 12.37 -2.62 -20.17
C VAL A 181 13.21 -1.89 -21.22
N SER A 182 13.12 -0.56 -21.23
CA SER A 182 13.93 0.32 -22.08
C SER A 182 14.38 1.56 -21.32
N HIS A 183 15.45 2.18 -21.79
CA HIS A 183 16.02 3.37 -21.20
C HIS A 183 16.31 4.40 -22.29
N SER A 184 15.94 5.65 -22.05
CA SER A 184 16.14 6.76 -22.98
C SER A 184 16.33 8.07 -22.22
N GLY A 185 17.52 8.68 -22.35
CA GLY A 185 17.88 9.86 -21.56
C GLY A 185 17.88 9.54 -20.07
N ASP A 186 17.13 10.30 -19.28
CA ASP A 186 16.98 10.11 -17.83
C ASP A 186 15.72 9.30 -17.45
N THR A 187 15.11 8.62 -18.42
CA THR A 187 13.83 7.91 -18.22
C THR A 187 13.97 6.42 -18.45
N TRP A 188 13.66 5.65 -17.41
CA TRP A 188 13.44 4.21 -17.47
C TRP A 188 11.98 3.91 -17.73
N ARG A 189 11.71 2.96 -18.64
CA ARG A 189 10.37 2.51 -18.97
C ARG A 189 10.25 1.00 -18.86
N ARG A 190 9.11 0.52 -18.35
CA ARG A 190 8.69 -0.88 -18.43
C ARG A 190 7.31 -0.95 -19.07
N HIS A 191 7.17 -1.74 -20.12
CA HIS A 191 5.89 -1.97 -20.77
C HIS A 191 5.44 -3.41 -20.55
N ILE A 192 4.20 -3.57 -20.08
CA ILE A 192 3.51 -4.86 -19.99
C ILE A 192 2.33 -4.81 -20.96
N SER A 193 2.32 -5.73 -21.92
CA SER A 193 1.31 -5.76 -22.98
C SER A 193 -0.09 -6.05 -22.46
N GLU A 194 -0.19 -6.84 -21.39
CA GLU A 194 -1.46 -7.23 -20.79
C GLU A 194 -1.32 -7.46 -19.28
N VAL A 195 -2.13 -6.76 -18.49
CA VAL A 195 -2.22 -7.00 -17.05
C VAL A 195 -3.00 -8.29 -16.79
N PRO A 196 -2.39 -9.29 -16.13
CA PRO A 196 -3.06 -10.56 -15.87
C PRO A 196 -4.16 -10.40 -14.82
N ALA A 197 -5.31 -11.05 -15.05
CA ALA A 197 -6.43 -11.02 -14.11
C ALA A 197 -6.06 -11.53 -12.70
N ALA A 198 -5.11 -12.46 -12.60
CA ALA A 198 -4.58 -12.94 -11.33
C ALA A 198 -4.00 -11.78 -10.49
N ALA A 199 -3.30 -10.82 -11.11
CA ALA A 199 -2.76 -9.63 -10.44
C ALA A 199 -3.81 -8.60 -10.02
N CYS A 200 -5.09 -8.89 -10.20
CA CYS A 200 -6.21 -8.10 -9.67
C CYS A 200 -7.04 -8.90 -8.66
N ALA A 201 -6.83 -10.22 -8.56
CA ALA A 201 -7.70 -11.13 -7.83
C ALA A 201 -7.60 -10.87 -6.33
N GLY A 202 -8.70 -10.43 -5.71
CA GLY A 202 -8.76 -10.07 -4.29
C GLY A 202 -8.71 -8.58 -4.00
N HIS A 203 -8.54 -7.70 -5.00
CA HIS A 203 -8.59 -6.25 -4.78
C HIS A 203 -10.04 -5.75 -4.73
N PHE A 204 -10.78 -5.89 -5.84
CA PHE A 204 -12.21 -5.66 -5.93
C PHE A 204 -12.90 -6.86 -6.60
N GLU A 205 -13.80 -7.50 -5.86
CA GLU A 205 -14.61 -8.60 -6.37
C GLU A 205 -15.45 -8.16 -7.57
N ARG A 206 -15.49 -8.94 -8.66
CA ARG A 206 -16.15 -8.63 -9.94
C ARG A 206 -15.55 -7.45 -10.72
N TYR A 207 -14.54 -6.77 -10.20
CA TYR A 207 -13.92 -5.61 -10.85
C TYR A 207 -12.40 -5.80 -10.85
N PRO A 208 -11.81 -6.42 -11.89
CA PRO A 208 -10.40 -6.78 -11.91
C PRO A 208 -9.51 -5.55 -12.12
N ALA A 209 -9.41 -4.72 -11.08
CA ALA A 209 -8.53 -3.56 -10.99
C ALA A 209 -7.22 -3.96 -10.32
N MET A 210 -6.11 -3.59 -10.94
CA MET A 210 -4.79 -3.80 -10.38
C MET A 210 -4.60 -2.92 -9.12
N PRO A 211 -4.15 -3.50 -7.99
CA PRO A 211 -3.87 -2.74 -6.78
C PRO A 211 -2.79 -1.67 -7.00
N VAL A 212 -2.96 -0.54 -6.31
CA VAL A 212 -1.99 0.56 -6.29
C VAL A 212 -0.61 0.09 -5.82
N ALA A 213 -0.56 -0.86 -4.88
CA ALA A 213 0.69 -1.42 -4.41
C ALA A 213 1.52 -2.10 -5.51
N ILE A 214 0.86 -2.80 -6.44
CA ILE A 214 1.55 -3.39 -7.59
C ILE A 214 2.08 -2.28 -8.50
N LEU A 215 1.26 -1.27 -8.80
CA LEU A 215 1.68 -0.11 -9.59
C LEU A 215 2.93 0.56 -8.98
N MET A 216 2.90 0.83 -7.66
CA MET A 216 4.00 1.48 -6.96
C MET A 216 5.24 0.61 -6.87
N GLY A 217 5.08 -0.70 -6.70
CA GLY A 217 6.20 -1.65 -6.72
C GLY A 217 6.96 -1.61 -8.05
N GLN A 218 6.25 -1.57 -9.18
CA GLN A 218 6.88 -1.46 -10.50
C GLN A 218 7.62 -0.13 -10.68
N LEU A 219 7.04 0.99 -10.23
CA LEU A 219 7.68 2.31 -10.32
C LEU A 219 8.92 2.41 -9.41
N SER A 220 8.84 1.87 -8.20
CA SER A 220 9.99 1.82 -7.27
C SER A 220 11.13 0.98 -7.84
N GLN A 221 10.82 -0.20 -8.39
CA GLN A 221 11.82 -1.06 -9.03
C GLN A 221 12.50 -0.37 -10.22
N LEU A 222 11.74 0.30 -11.09
CA LEU A 222 12.30 1.05 -12.21
C LEU A 222 13.20 2.20 -11.75
N ALA A 223 12.77 2.96 -10.74
CA ALA A 223 13.61 4.01 -10.16
C ALA A 223 14.88 3.41 -9.55
N GLY A 224 14.80 2.26 -8.88
CA GLY A 224 15.95 1.53 -8.34
C GLY A 224 16.97 1.12 -9.42
N LEU A 225 16.50 0.65 -10.59
CA LEU A 225 17.39 0.32 -11.72
C LEU A 225 18.24 1.52 -12.17
N SER A 226 17.71 2.73 -12.08
CA SER A 226 18.46 3.94 -12.45
C SER A 226 19.64 4.24 -11.52
N LEU A 227 19.66 3.66 -10.31
CA LEU A 227 20.77 3.76 -9.38
C LEU A 227 21.92 2.80 -9.73
N GLY A 228 21.71 1.88 -10.66
CA GLY A 228 22.61 0.78 -11.01
C GLY A 228 21.97 -0.56 -10.66
N GLU A 229 22.11 -1.54 -11.56
CA GLU A 229 21.53 -2.86 -11.37
C GLU A 229 22.05 -3.52 -10.08
N GLY A 230 21.12 -4.02 -9.26
CA GLY A 230 21.43 -4.67 -7.97
C GLY A 230 21.94 -3.72 -6.87
N GLN A 231 22.04 -2.41 -7.12
CA GLN A 231 22.53 -1.46 -6.12
C GLN A 231 21.54 -1.32 -4.97
N PRO A 232 21.93 -1.62 -3.71
CA PRO A 232 21.02 -1.52 -2.59
C PRO A 232 20.59 -0.07 -2.31
N PHE A 233 19.30 0.12 -2.08
CA PHE A 233 18.73 1.43 -1.78
C PHE A 233 17.65 1.33 -0.71
N TRP A 234 17.29 2.46 -0.11
CA TRP A 234 16.08 2.56 0.70
C TRP A 234 15.24 3.75 0.23
N ILE A 235 13.98 3.82 0.69
CA ILE A 235 13.03 4.87 0.32
C ILE A 235 12.83 5.82 1.52
N PRO A 236 13.47 6.99 1.54
CA PRO A 236 13.19 8.01 2.56
C PRO A 236 11.79 8.59 2.47
N GLN A 237 11.31 8.80 1.25
CA GLN A 237 10.07 9.53 1.04
C GLN A 237 9.43 9.12 -0.27
N ALA A 238 8.11 8.97 -0.25
CA ALA A 238 7.31 8.90 -1.45
C ALA A 238 6.00 9.65 -1.27
N THR A 239 5.46 10.18 -2.36
CA THR A 239 4.08 10.65 -2.42
C THR A 239 3.40 10.02 -3.61
N VAL A 240 2.18 9.54 -3.42
CA VAL A 240 1.42 8.83 -4.45
C VAL A 240 0.12 9.57 -4.68
N GLU A 241 -0.25 9.73 -5.95
CA GLU A 241 -1.58 10.15 -6.37
C GLU A 241 -2.11 9.14 -7.38
N THR A 242 -3.33 8.66 -7.16
CA THR A 242 -4.01 7.73 -8.05
C THR A 242 -5.17 8.46 -8.72
N GLN A 243 -5.22 8.37 -10.04
CA GLN A 243 -6.24 9.06 -10.82
C GLN A 243 -7.30 8.09 -11.35
N ASP A 244 -6.90 6.84 -11.60
CA ASP A 244 -7.78 5.80 -12.15
C ASP A 244 -7.19 4.39 -11.87
N PHE A 245 -7.89 3.32 -12.23
CA PHE A 245 -7.42 1.95 -12.06
C PHE A 245 -6.85 1.41 -13.35
N CYS A 246 -5.75 0.68 -13.33
CA CYS A 246 -5.39 -0.20 -14.45
C CYS A 246 -6.21 -1.49 -14.35
N TRP A 247 -6.91 -1.88 -15.41
CA TRP A 247 -7.80 -3.05 -15.40
C TRP A 247 -7.11 -4.27 -16.03
N ALA A 248 -7.49 -5.47 -15.61
CA ALA A 248 -7.02 -6.69 -16.26
C ALA A 248 -7.36 -6.70 -17.76
N GLY A 249 -6.42 -7.19 -18.56
CA GLY A 249 -6.49 -7.19 -20.02
C GLY A 249 -6.01 -5.89 -20.66
N GLU A 250 -5.76 -4.82 -19.90
CA GLU A 250 -5.17 -3.59 -20.45
C GLU A 250 -3.64 -3.69 -20.51
N SER A 251 -3.05 -2.98 -21.46
CA SER A 251 -1.62 -2.71 -21.47
C SER A 251 -1.27 -1.60 -20.48
N VAL A 252 -0.08 -1.66 -19.90
CA VAL A 252 0.42 -0.65 -18.97
C VAL A 252 1.89 -0.34 -19.22
N THR A 253 2.22 0.95 -19.18
CA THR A 253 3.59 1.47 -19.23
C THR A 253 3.90 2.18 -17.93
N PHE A 254 4.99 1.77 -17.30
CA PHE A 254 5.58 2.40 -16.14
C PHE A 254 6.76 3.24 -16.57
N GLU A 255 6.87 4.46 -16.05
CA GLU A 255 7.97 5.36 -16.33
C GLU A 255 8.54 5.91 -15.03
N ALA A 256 9.85 5.89 -14.90
CA ALA A 256 10.59 6.55 -13.81
C ALA A 256 11.60 7.50 -14.45
N GLN A 257 11.42 8.80 -14.23
CA GLN A 257 12.30 9.85 -14.72
C GLN A 257 13.10 10.43 -13.56
N ALA A 258 14.42 10.42 -13.64
CA ALA A 258 15.26 11.13 -12.68
C ALA A 258 15.05 12.65 -12.85
N THR A 259 14.79 13.35 -11.75
CA THR A 259 14.49 14.80 -11.75
C THR A 259 15.56 15.63 -11.05
N ALA A 260 16.23 15.05 -10.05
CA ALA A 260 17.37 15.65 -9.36
C ALA A 260 18.22 14.56 -8.72
N ALA A 261 19.51 14.85 -8.55
CA ALA A 261 20.41 14.03 -7.76
C ALA A 261 21.24 14.94 -6.85
N GLN A 262 21.14 14.72 -5.55
CA GLN A 262 21.98 15.34 -4.53
C GLN A 262 22.41 14.23 -3.58
N GLU A 263 23.57 13.61 -3.87
CA GLU A 263 24.10 12.48 -3.11
C GLU A 263 23.99 12.74 -1.58
N PRO A 264 23.43 11.78 -0.82
CA PRO A 264 23.10 10.41 -1.22
C PRO A 264 21.68 10.22 -1.79
N LEU A 265 20.94 11.31 -2.02
CA LEU A 265 19.53 11.31 -2.41
C LEU A 265 19.34 11.47 -3.92
N HIS A 266 18.47 10.65 -4.48
CA HIS A 266 18.05 10.69 -5.88
C HIS A 266 16.53 10.85 -5.95
N HIS A 267 16.07 11.80 -6.76
CA HIS A 267 14.66 12.14 -6.87
C HIS A 267 14.11 11.72 -8.23
N PHE A 268 12.89 11.18 -8.21
CA PHE A 268 12.21 10.66 -9.38
C PHE A 268 10.78 11.18 -9.45
N ALA A 269 10.37 11.56 -10.66
CA ALA A 269 8.97 11.65 -11.03
C ALA A 269 8.61 10.36 -11.79
N CYS A 270 7.69 9.58 -11.25
CA CYS A 270 7.26 8.34 -11.87
C CYS A 270 5.76 8.37 -12.17
N ARG A 271 5.35 7.65 -13.21
CA ARG A 271 3.94 7.50 -13.58
C ARG A 271 3.65 6.15 -14.19
N ALA A 272 2.42 5.70 -14.03
CA ALA A 272 1.86 4.54 -14.73
C ALA A 272 0.76 5.00 -15.68
N VAL A 273 0.82 4.53 -16.92
CA VAL A 273 -0.12 4.84 -17.99
C VAL A 273 -0.72 3.53 -18.50
N ALA A 274 -2.03 3.33 -18.35
CA ALA A 274 -2.73 2.16 -18.86
C ALA A 274 -3.58 2.55 -20.06
N SER A 275 -3.37 1.98 -21.24
CA SER A 275 -4.15 2.32 -22.46
C SER A 275 -4.35 3.85 -22.65
N ASP A 276 -3.25 4.60 -22.65
CA ASP A 276 -3.17 6.07 -22.85
C ASP A 276 -3.72 6.99 -21.75
N ARG A 277 -4.17 6.44 -20.62
CA ARG A 277 -4.59 7.22 -19.44
C ARG A 277 -3.63 7.03 -18.28
N THR A 278 -3.26 8.13 -17.62
CA THR A 278 -2.50 8.06 -16.38
C THR A 278 -3.38 7.48 -15.28
N VAL A 279 -2.93 6.37 -14.68
CA VAL A 279 -3.64 5.69 -13.58
C VAL A 279 -3.03 6.02 -12.22
N GLY A 280 -1.74 6.34 -12.19
CA GLY A 280 -1.04 6.75 -10.97
C GLY A 280 0.22 7.54 -11.25
N GLN A 281 0.58 8.39 -10.30
CA GLN A 281 1.81 9.15 -10.28
C GLN A 281 2.46 9.04 -8.90
N THR A 282 3.79 9.08 -8.87
CA THR A 282 4.54 9.14 -7.62
C THR A 282 5.74 10.07 -7.75
N GLN A 283 6.01 10.81 -6.68
CA GLN A 283 7.30 11.44 -6.47
C GLN A 283 8.05 10.56 -5.46
N LEU A 284 9.23 10.09 -5.85
CA LEU A 284 9.99 9.12 -5.10
C LEU A 284 11.38 9.67 -4.82
N THR A 285 11.80 9.62 -3.56
CA THR A 285 13.20 9.83 -3.18
C THR A 285 13.78 8.45 -2.87
N LEU A 286 14.90 8.13 -3.49
CA LEU A 286 15.71 6.96 -3.18
C LEU A 286 17.03 7.40 -2.56
N GLN A 287 17.55 6.61 -1.63
CA GLN A 287 18.86 6.83 -1.06
C GLN A 287 19.71 5.56 -1.18
N ARG A 288 20.90 5.68 -1.77
CA ARG A 288 21.85 4.57 -1.85
C ARG A 288 22.41 4.24 -0.47
N ARG A 289 22.76 2.96 -0.26
CA ARG A 289 23.59 2.60 0.88
C ARG A 289 24.99 3.18 0.66
N VAL A 290 25.39 4.14 1.49
CA VAL A 290 26.77 4.60 1.52
C VAL A 290 27.58 3.52 2.24
N SER A 291 28.46 2.83 1.52
CA SER A 291 29.47 1.98 2.15
C SER A 291 30.43 2.91 2.90
N PHE A 292 30.48 2.79 4.22
CA PHE A 292 31.65 3.27 4.96
C PHE A 292 32.72 2.17 4.81
N GLU A 293 33.78 2.46 4.07
CA GLU A 293 35.02 1.67 4.11
C GLU A 293 35.70 1.78 5.48
#